data_AF-A0A4P9WTC0-F1
#
_entry.id   AF-A0A4P9WTC0-F1
#
_cell.length_a   1.000
_cell.length_b   1.000
_cell.length_c   1.000
_cell.angle_alpha   90.00
_cell.angle_beta   90.00
_cell.angle_gamma   90.00
#
_symmetry.space_group_name_H-M   'P 1'
#
loop_
_entity.id
_entity.type
_entity.pdbx_description
1 polymer ?
#
loop_
_entity_poly.entity_id
_entity_poly.type
_entity_poly.pdbx_seq_one_letter_code
_entity_poly.pdbx_strand_id
1 'polypeptide(L)' 'MTRSKLDPSQAKALIRGLSQSFAVLQGPPGTGKSYTSVALLKTLLDSGVADEKPIVCVGYTNHAIDQVLTRLLECGV' A
#
# COMPACT_ATOMS: atom_id res chain seq x y z
N MET A 1 7.52 -1.86 -23.30
CA MET A 1 7.87 -2.32 -21.94
C MET A 1 7.22 -1.38 -20.95
N THR A 2 6.20 -1.84 -20.21
CA THR A 2 5.41 -1.01 -19.30
C THR A 2 6.28 -0.65 -18.10
N ARG A 3 6.76 0.61 -18.05
CA ARG A 3 7.54 1.12 -16.92
C ARG A 3 6.57 1.32 -15.76
N SER A 4 6.79 0.65 -14.63
CA SER A 4 6.00 0.85 -13.41
C SER A 4 6.06 2.33 -12.99
N LYS A 5 4.95 2.86 -12.46
CA LYS A 5 4.93 4.19 -11.82
C LYS A 5 5.66 4.20 -10.48
N LEU A 6 5.91 3.03 -9.88
CA LEU A 6 6.71 2.88 -8.67
C LEU A 6 8.20 2.93 -9.02
N ASP A 7 8.98 3.66 -8.23
CA ASP A 7 10.42 3.56 -8.31
C ASP A 7 10.91 2.17 -7.84
N PRO A 8 12.15 1.75 -8.15
CA PRO A 8 12.64 0.42 -7.83
C PRO A 8 12.56 0.05 -6.33
N SER A 9 12.74 1.02 -5.43
CA SER A 9 12.67 0.77 -3.98
C SER A 9 11.23 0.53 -3.52
N GLN A 10 10.27 1.30 -4.06
CA GLN A 10 8.85 1.13 -3.80
C GLN A 10 8.32 -0.18 -4.38
N ALA A 11 8.76 -0.56 -5.59
CA ALA A 11 8.42 -1.85 -6.19
C ALA A 11 8.95 -3.02 -5.34
N LYS A 12 10.19 -2.93 -4.84
CA LYS A 12 10.76 -3.93 -3.93
C LYS A 12 10.00 -4.00 -2.61
N ALA A 13 9.62 -2.85 -2.04
CA ALA A 13 8.82 -2.76 -0.83
C ALA A 13 7.44 -3.41 -1.01
N LEU A 14 6.76 -3.15 -2.12
CA LEU A 14 5.48 -3.77 -2.47
C LEU A 14 5.59 -5.30 -2.55
N ILE A 15 6.58 -5.82 -3.30
CA ILE A 15 6.81 -7.27 -3.42
C ILE A 15 7.05 -7.89 -2.04
N ARG A 16 7.89 -7.27 -1.20
CA ARG A 16 8.13 -7.75 0.17
C ARG A 16 6.86 -7.78 1.01
N GLY A 17 6.01 -6.75 0.91
CA GLY A 17 4.74 -6.70 1.63
C GLY A 17 3.75 -7.80 1.21
N LEU A 18 3.79 -8.23 -0.04
CA LEU A 18 2.89 -9.27 -0.58
C LEU A 18 3.42 -10.70 -0.36
N SER A 19 4.74 -10.88 -0.33
CA SER A 19 5.37 -12.22 -0.32
C SER A 19 5.82 -12.71 1.06
N GLN A 20 5.72 -11.87 2.09
CA GLN A 20 6.19 -12.21 3.43
C GLN A 20 5.03 -12.09 4.43
N SER A 21 5.00 -12.98 5.43
CA SER A 21 4.04 -12.88 6.53
C SER A 21 4.25 -11.63 7.40
N PHE A 22 5.45 -11.06 7.35
CA PHE A 22 5.80 -9.81 8.02
C PHE A 22 6.81 -9.01 7.19
N ALA A 23 6.52 -7.73 6.97
CA ALA A 23 7.40 -6.82 6.25
C ALA A 23 7.41 -5.44 6.91
N VAL A 24 8.59 -4.83 6.97
CA VAL A 24 8.77 -3.43 7.38
C VAL A 24 9.13 -2.61 6.16
N LEU A 25 8.31 -1.59 5.90
CA LEU A 25 8.50 -0.62 4.83
C LEU A 25 8.98 0.70 5.44
N GLN A 26 10.24 1.07 5.21
CA GLN A 26 10.87 2.24 5.83
C GLN A 26 11.44 3.19 4.76
N GLY A 27 11.45 4.48 5.08
CA GLY A 27 12.12 5.51 4.28
C GLY A 27 12.06 6.89 4.97
N PRO A 28 12.94 7.84 4.64
CA PRO A 28 12.88 9.23 5.11
C PRO A 28 11.55 9.95 4.83
N PRO A 29 11.21 11.06 5.51
CA PRO A 29 10.04 11.88 5.15
C PRO A 29 10.02 12.23 3.66
N GLY A 30 8.84 12.19 3.04
CA GLY A 30 8.69 12.50 1.60
C GLY A 30 9.00 11.39 0.59
N THR A 31 9.50 10.22 1.01
CA THR A 31 9.89 9.13 0.08
C THR A 31 8.73 8.24 -0.44
N GLY A 32 7.49 8.72 -0.42
CA GLY A 32 6.37 7.98 -1.00
C GLY A 32 5.96 6.69 -0.25
N LYS A 33 6.22 6.60 1.07
CA LYS A 33 5.74 5.46 1.89
C LYS A 33 4.23 5.28 1.81
N SER A 34 3.46 6.36 1.97
CA SER A 34 2.00 6.33 1.85
C SER A 34 1.54 5.94 0.45
N TYR A 35 2.29 6.33 -0.60
CA TYR A 35 2.00 5.91 -1.96
C TYR A 35 2.21 4.40 -2.14
N THR A 36 3.29 3.87 -1.58
CA THR A 36 3.60 2.43 -1.62
C THR A 36 2.60 1.60 -0.83
N SER A 37 2.15 2.08 0.35
CA SER A 37 1.13 1.38 1.13
C SER A 37 -0.23 1.34 0.43
N VAL A 38 -0.61 2.42 -0.28
CA VAL A 38 -1.82 2.43 -1.11
C VAL A 38 -1.71 1.42 -2.25
N ALA A 39 -0.55 1.34 -2.92
CA ALA A 39 -0.33 0.32 -3.95
C ALA A 39 -0.44 -1.11 -3.39
N LEU A 40 0.09 -1.35 -2.17
CA LEU A 40 -0.03 -2.63 -1.48
C LEU A 40 -1.49 -2.98 -1.18
N LEU A 41 -2.22 -2.06 -0.55
CA LEU A 41 -3.63 -2.26 -0.19
C LEU A 41 -4.48 -2.49 -1.44
N LYS A 42 -4.31 -1.66 -2.48
CA LYS A 42 -5.01 -1.84 -3.76
C LYS A 42 -4.73 -3.21 -4.37
N THR A 43 -3.48 -3.67 -4.36
CA THR A 43 -3.12 -4.98 -4.91
C THR A 43 -3.79 -6.13 -4.14
N LEU A 44 -3.87 -6.03 -2.81
CA LEU A 44 -4.55 -7.03 -1.96
C LEU A 44 -6.07 -7.05 -2.16
N LEU A 45 -6.66 -5.88 -2.39
CA LEU A 45 -8.09 -5.73 -2.72
C LEU A 45 -8.38 -6.31 -4.11
N ASP A 46 -7.61 -5.91 -5.12
CA ASP A 46 -7.75 -6.38 -6.50
C ASP A 46 -7.51 -7.89 -6.64
N SER A 47 -6.78 -8.52 -5.71
CA SER A 47 -6.52 -9.96 -5.73
C SER A 47 -7.65 -10.82 -5.14
N GLY A 48 -8.73 -10.22 -4.63
CA GLY A 48 -9.85 -10.92 -4.00
C GLY A 48 -9.54 -11.51 -2.62
N VAL A 49 -8.35 -11.25 -2.06
CA VAL A 49 -7.97 -11.73 -0.71
C VAL A 49 -8.90 -11.11 0.33
N ALA A 50 -9.31 -9.87 0.09
CA ALA A 50 -10.23 -9.14 0.95
C ALA A 50 -11.66 -9.70 0.97
N ASP A 51 -12.05 -10.50 -0.03
CA ASP A 51 -13.40 -11.09 -0.12
C ASP A 51 -13.61 -12.19 0.92
N GLU A 52 -12.53 -12.92 1.25
CA GLU A 52 -12.55 -13.98 2.27
C GLU A 52 -12.04 -13.50 3.63
N LYS A 53 -11.14 -12.50 3.66
CA LYS A 53 -10.44 -12.08 4.87
C LYS A 53 -10.30 -10.55 4.95
N PRO A 54 -10.85 -9.89 5.98
CA PRO A 54 -10.79 -8.44 6.07
C PRO A 54 -9.36 -7.93 6.23
N ILE A 55 -9.05 -6.82 5.56
CA ILE A 55 -7.78 -6.10 5.74
C ILE A 55 -7.96 -5.06 6.85
N VAL A 56 -7.16 -5.14 7.90
CA VAL A 56 -7.19 -4.20 9.03
C VAL A 56 -6.06 -3.18 8.88
N CYS A 57 -6.42 -1.91 8.72
CA CYS A 57 -5.48 -0.79 8.72
C CYS A 57 -5.50 -0.08 10.09
N VAL A 58 -4.33 0.06 10.72
CA VAL A 58 -4.17 0.75 12.00
C VAL A 58 -3.19 1.91 11.85
N GLY A 59 -3.52 3.06 12.41
CA GLY A 59 -2.73 4.27 12.29
C GLY A 59 -2.75 5.07 13.58
N TYR A 60 -1.73 5.91 13.78
CA TYR A 60 -1.58 6.72 14.99
C TYR A 60 -2.57 7.91 15.05
N THR A 61 -2.98 8.44 13.90
CA THR A 61 -3.92 9.56 13.81
C THR A 61 -5.00 9.28 12.78
N ASN A 62 -6.20 9.81 13.01
CA ASN A 62 -7.30 9.74 12.04
C ASN A 62 -6.90 10.36 10.71
N HIS A 63 -6.18 11.50 10.74
CA HIS A 63 -5.69 12.15 9.53
C HIS A 63 -4.83 11.24 8.65
N ALA A 64 -3.97 10.39 9.25
CA ALA A 64 -3.17 9.45 8.47
C ALA A 64 -4.03 8.35 7.83
N ILE A 65 -5.06 7.88 8.53
CA ILE A 65 -6.03 6.92 7.99
C ILE A 65 -6.85 7.55 6.86
N ASP A 66 -7.39 8.75 7.07
CA ASP A 66 -8.17 9.49 6.07
C ASP A 66 -7.36 9.68 4.78
N GLN A 67 -6.08 10.05 4.89
CA GLN A 67 -5.19 10.16 3.73
C GLN A 67 -5.05 8.86 2.94
N VAL A 68 -4.99 7.71 3.62
CA VAL A 68 -4.91 6.41 2.95
C VAL A 68 -6.24 6.08 2.28
N LEU A 69 -7.36 6.27 2.98
CA LEU A 69 -8.70 5.98 2.44
C LEU A 69 -9.03 6.86 1.24
N THR A 70 -8.79 8.18 1.31
CA THR A 70 -8.99 9.10 0.18
C THR A 70 -8.18 8.67 -1.04
N ARG A 71 -6.90 8.29 -0.85
CA ARG A 71 -6.06 7.83 -1.96
C ARG A 71 -6.53 6.50 -2.56
N LEU A 72 -7.11 5.60 -1.76
CA LEU A 72 -7.69 4.36 -2.28
C LEU A 72 -8.91 4.66 -3.15
N LEU A 73 -9.81 5.55 -2.69
CA LEU A 73 -10.97 6.01 -3.48
C LEU A 73 -10.52 6.66 -4.81
N GLU A 74 -9.48 7.50 -4.78
CA GLU A 74 -8.89 8.10 -5.99
C GLU A 74 -8.32 7.04 -6.97
N CYS A 75 -7.96 5.86 -6.46
CA CYS A 75 -7.46 4.74 -7.27
C CYS A 75 -8.58 3.81 -7.79
N GLY A 76 -9.85 4.14 -7.54
CA GLY A 76 -11.01 3.37 -8.00
C GLY A 76 -11.29 2.12 -7.17
N VAL A 77 -10.85 2.10 -5.92
CA VAL A 77 -11.32 1.13 -4.90
C VAL A 77 -12.73 1.49 -4.47
#